data_AF-A0A850I1H5-F1
#
_entry.id   AF-A0A850I1H5-F1
#
_cell.length_a   1.000
_cell.length_b   1.000
_cell.length_c   1.000
_cell.angle_alpha   90.00
_cell.angle_beta   90.00
_cell.angle_gamma   90.00
#
_symmetry.space_group_name_H-M   'P 1'
#
loop_
_entity.id
_entity.type
_entity.pdbx_description
1 polymer ?
#
loop_
_entity_poly.entity_id
_entity_poly.type
_entity_poly.pdbx_seq_one_letter_code
_entity_poly.pdbx_strand_id
1 'polypeptide(L)'
;MDEPKFRSERSMTGDMTLHDMIKIYSLPPNVSARRFCEVAGIGNTKFYELVKKGVIRLRKNGRSSAVPVEDLFQLLRGDQAAA
;
A
#
# COMPACT_ATOMS: atom_id res chain seq x y z
N MET A 1 -1.29 -23.09 -36.76
CA MET A 1 -1.95 -23.18 -35.45
C MET A 1 -0.88 -22.84 -34.44
N ASP A 2 -0.85 -21.57 -34.03
CA ASP A 2 0.20 -21.04 -33.17
C ASP A 2 -0.13 -21.43 -31.72
N GLU A 3 0.81 -22.13 -31.09
CA GLU A 3 0.76 -22.66 -29.74
C GLU A 3 0.87 -21.52 -28.72
N PRO A 4 0.00 -21.42 -27.70
CA PRO A 4 0.11 -20.36 -26.70
C PRO A 4 1.28 -20.67 -25.77
N LYS A 5 2.42 -20.02 -26.01
CA LYS A 5 3.55 -20.00 -25.07
C LYS A 5 3.23 -19.11 -23.87
N PHE A 6 2.41 -19.62 -22.95
CA PHE A 6 2.44 -19.18 -21.55
C PHE A 6 3.74 -19.66 -20.93
N ARG A 7 4.83 -18.93 -21.22
CA ARG A 7 6.14 -19.22 -20.66
C ARG A 7 6.29 -18.54 -19.31
N SER A 8 6.62 -19.38 -18.35
CA SER A 8 7.43 -19.09 -17.17
C SER A 8 6.70 -18.62 -15.93
N GLU A 9 6.28 -19.62 -15.17
CA GLU A 9 6.74 -19.83 -13.79
C GLU A 9 8.07 -19.09 -13.51
N ARG A 10 7.98 -18.07 -12.65
CA ARG A 10 9.13 -17.42 -12.05
C ARG A 10 8.80 -17.14 -10.59
N SER A 11 9.17 -18.07 -9.72
CA SER A 11 9.41 -17.75 -8.32
C SER A 11 10.58 -16.75 -8.28
N MET A 12 10.26 -15.47 -8.16
CA MET A 12 11.21 -14.43 -7.80
C MET A 12 10.65 -13.75 -6.57
N THR A 13 11.46 -13.63 -5.53
CA THR A 13 11.28 -12.65 -4.45
C THR A 13 11.32 -11.26 -5.09
N GLY A 14 10.25 -10.91 -5.80
CA GLY A 14 10.12 -9.66 -6.52
C GLY A 14 9.66 -8.63 -5.51
N ASP A 15 10.53 -7.67 -5.20
CA ASP A 15 10.16 -6.48 -4.45
C ASP A 15 8.83 -5.95 -5.04
N MET A 16 7.73 -6.10 -4.30
CA MET A 16 6.42 -5.65 -4.76
C MET A 16 6.57 -4.16 -5.05
N THR A 17 6.26 -3.72 -6.27
CA THR A 17 6.38 -2.30 -6.61
C THR A 17 5.13 -1.55 -6.19
N LEU A 18 5.23 -0.24 -5.98
CA LEU A 18 4.07 0.61 -5.71
C LEU A 18 2.95 0.44 -6.76
N HIS A 19 3.34 0.32 -8.03
CA HIS A 19 2.40 0.16 -9.13
C HIS A 19 1.69 -1.21 -9.10
N ASP A 20 2.41 -2.25 -8.69
CA ASP A 20 1.85 -3.58 -8.50
C ASP A 20 0.84 -3.60 -7.35
N MET A 21 1.17 -2.96 -6.21
CA MET A 21 0.26 -2.80 -5.08
C MET A 21 -1.02 -2.04 -5.47
N ILE A 22 -0.88 -0.93 -6.22
CA ILE A 22 -2.03 -0.16 -6.71
C ILE A 22 -2.95 -1.04 -7.55
N LYS A 23 -2.40 -1.90 -8.42
CA LYS A 23 -3.17 -2.82 -9.26
C LYS A 23 -3.82 -3.95 -8.46
N ILE A 24 -3.06 -4.62 -7.59
CA ILE A 24 -3.55 -5.74 -6.76
C ILE A 24 -4.72 -5.30 -5.88
N TYR A 25 -4.58 -4.16 -5.21
CA TYR A 25 -5.58 -3.68 -4.25
C TYR A 25 -6.60 -2.68 -4.85
N SER A 26 -6.50 -2.41 -6.17
CA SER A 26 -7.29 -1.39 -6.87
C SER A 26 -7.34 -0.06 -6.11
N LEU A 27 -6.18 0.43 -5.69
CA LEU A 27 -6.10 1.60 -4.81
C LEU A 27 -6.16 2.92 -5.59
N PRO A 28 -6.94 3.91 -5.13
CA PRO A 28 -6.81 5.27 -5.62
C PRO A 28 -5.46 5.87 -5.19
N PRO A 29 -4.97 6.92 -5.86
CA PRO A 29 -3.73 7.61 -5.49
C PRO A 29 -3.78 8.19 -4.07
N ASN A 30 -4.98 8.54 -3.59
CA ASN A 30 -5.25 8.98 -2.23
C ASN A 30 -6.24 8.02 -1.57
N VAL A 31 -5.78 7.32 -0.54
CA VAL A 31 -6.51 6.28 0.17
C VAL A 31 -7.14 6.86 1.44
N SER A 32 -8.37 6.47 1.77
CA SER A 32 -9.00 6.89 3.03
C SER A 32 -8.32 6.23 4.23
N ALA A 33 -8.41 6.83 5.42
CA ALA A 33 -7.86 6.25 6.65
C ALA A 33 -8.36 4.82 6.90
N ARG A 34 -9.65 4.57 6.65
CA ARG A 34 -10.26 3.23 6.76
C ARG A 34 -9.60 2.23 5.81
N ARG A 35 -9.51 2.57 4.52
CA ARG A 35 -8.95 1.66 3.51
C ARG A 35 -7.45 1.44 3.73
N PHE A 36 -6.74 2.46 4.19
CA PHE A 36 -5.35 2.35 4.62
C PHE A 36 -5.22 1.31 5.74
N CYS A 37 -6.03 1.41 6.79
CA CYS A 37 -6.02 0.48 7.92
C CYS A 37 -6.33 -0.96 7.48
N GLU A 38 -7.32 -1.13 6.60
CA GLU A 38 -7.69 -2.44 6.04
C GLU A 38 -6.53 -3.10 5.29
N VAL A 39 -5.81 -2.35 4.45
CA VAL A 39 -4.70 -2.89 3.64
C VAL A 39 -3.43 -3.07 4.47
N ALA A 40 -3.15 -2.16 5.39
CA ALA A 40 -2.00 -2.26 6.30
C ALA A 40 -2.21 -3.26 7.45
N GLY A 41 -3.42 -3.76 7.66
CA GLY A 41 -3.73 -4.65 8.78
C GLY A 41 -3.59 -3.99 10.16
N ILE A 42 -3.72 -2.66 10.25
CA ILE A 42 -3.55 -1.90 11.51
C ILE A 42 -4.87 -1.35 12.01
N GLY A 43 -5.01 -1.20 13.33
CA GLY A 43 -6.14 -0.51 13.93
C GLY A 43 -6.07 1.01 13.80
N ASN A 44 -7.22 1.68 13.93
CA ASN A 44 -7.33 3.15 13.87
C ASN A 44 -6.39 3.86 14.84
N THR A 45 -6.24 3.34 16.07
CA THR A 45 -5.31 3.91 17.07
C THR A 45 -3.89 3.96 16.54
N LYS A 46 -3.38 2.83 16.01
CA LYS A 46 -2.03 2.74 15.47
C LYS A 46 -1.84 3.65 14.27
N PHE A 47 -2.86 3.77 13.42
CA PHE A 47 -2.86 4.69 12.29
C PHE A 47 -2.66 6.14 12.75
N TYR A 48 -3.45 6.62 13.72
CA TYR A 48 -3.30 8.00 14.22
C TYR A 48 -1.98 8.21 14.98
N GLU A 49 -1.43 7.19 15.63
CA GLU A 49 -0.08 7.26 16.19
C GLU A 49 0.99 7.45 15.11
N LEU A 50 0.90 6.70 14.01
CA LEU A 50 1.84 6.81 12.88
C LEU A 50 1.73 8.18 12.19
N VAL A 51 0.52 8.73 12.08
CA VAL A 51 0.30 10.11 11.63
C VAL A 51 0.94 11.11 12.60
N LYS A 52 0.73 10.96 13.91
CA LYS A 52 1.31 11.83 14.94
C LYS A 52 2.85 11.76 14.97
N LYS A 53 3.41 10.59 14.70
CA LYS A 53 4.86 10.37 14.57
C LYS A 53 5.44 10.89 13.24
N GLY A 54 4.60 11.33 12.30
CA GLY A 54 5.01 11.82 10.99
C GLY A 54 5.42 10.71 10.00
N VAL A 55 5.15 9.45 10.33
CA VAL A 55 5.41 8.29 9.45
C VAL A 55 4.42 8.25 8.29
N ILE A 56 3.18 8.70 8.53
CA ILE A 56 2.12 8.75 7.52
C ILE A 56 1.66 10.20 7.32
N ARG A 57 1.68 10.66 6.08
CA ARG A 57 1.20 11.99 5.69
C ARG A 57 -0.31 12.00 5.51
N LEU A 58 -1.04 12.39 6.55
CA LEU A 58 -2.47 12.65 6.45
C LEU A 58 -2.72 14.02 5.81
N ARG A 59 -3.31 14.04 4.61
CA ARG A 59 -3.71 15.26 3.90
C ARG A 59 -5.22 15.45 3.98
N LYS A 60 -5.65 16.71 4.09
CA LYS A 60 -7.06 17.05 4.00
C LYS A 60 -7.46 17.08 2.53
N ASN A 61 -8.39 16.21 2.13
CA ASN A 61 -8.96 16.14 0.80
C ASN A 61 -10.43 16.57 0.88
N GLY A 62 -10.66 17.88 0.79
CA GLY A 62 -11.98 18.50 0.97
C GLY A 62 -12.53 18.30 2.39
N ARG A 63 -13.67 17.60 2.49
CA ARG A 63 -14.32 17.26 3.79
C ARG A 63 -13.74 16.02 4.47
N SER A 64 -12.89 15.26 3.76
CA SER A 64 -12.31 14.00 4.27
C SER A 64 -10.81 14.12 4.42
N SER A 65 -10.21 13.21 5.18
CA SER A 65 -8.76 13.05 5.25
C SER A 65 -8.35 11.83 4.43
N ALA A 66 -7.29 11.99 3.63
CA ALA A 66 -6.75 10.95 2.79
C ALA A 66 -5.23 10.87 2.95
N VAL A 67 -4.70 9.69 2.68
CA VAL A 67 -3.28 9.36 2.77
C VAL A 67 -2.81 8.96 1.38
N PRO A 68 -1.71 9.50 0.87
CA PRO A 68 -1.16 9.06 -0.41
C PRO A 68 -0.79 7.58 -0.34
N VAL A 69 -1.05 6.86 -1.42
CA VAL A 69 -0.77 5.42 -1.52
C VAL A 69 0.73 5.09 -1.36
N GLU A 70 1.61 6.05 -1.62
CA GLU A 70 3.05 5.95 -1.39
C GLU A 70 3.39 5.70 0.08
N ASP A 71 2.74 6.40 1.02
CA ASP A 71 2.98 6.22 2.46
C ASP A 71 2.51 4.82 2.93
N LEU A 72 1.44 4.28 2.31
CA LEU A 72 0.98 2.92 2.56
C LEU A 72 2.02 1.90 2.10
N PHE A 73 2.55 2.11 0.89
CA PHE A 73 3.59 1.25 0.33
C PHE A 73 4.87 1.29 1.16
N GLN A 74 5.31 2.48 1.57
CA GLN A 74 6.47 2.64 2.44
C GLN A 74 6.27 1.98 3.81
N LEU A 75 5.06 2.05 4.38
CA LEU A 75 4.74 1.38 5.64
C LEU A 75 4.84 -0.15 5.49
N LEU A 76 4.22 -0.71 4.45
CA LEU A 76 4.23 -2.15 4.19
C LEU A 76 5.64 -2.67 3.88
N ARG A 77 6.44 -1.91 3.13
CA ARG A 77 7.81 -2.28 2.78
C ARG A 77 8.78 -2.10 3.96
N GLY A 78 8.56 -1.09 4.80
CA GLY A 78 9.34 -0.87 6.02
C GLY A 78 9.09 -1.94 7.08
N ASP A 79 7.86 -2.46 7.17
CA ASP A 79 7.52 -3.62 8.02
C ASP A 79 8.26 -4.89 7.57
N GLN A 80 8.40 -5.09 6.25
CA GLN A 80 9.16 -6.21 5.66
C GLN A 80 10.67 -6.14 5.93
N ALA A 81 11.23 -4.97 6.27
CA ALA A 81 12.66 -4.77 6.52
C ALA A 81 13.07 -4.94 8.00
N ALA A 82 12.12 -5.20 8.91
CA ALA A 82 12.36 -5.31 10.35
C ALA A 82 12.28 -6.76 10.89
N ALA A 83 12.59 -7.76 10.05
CA ALA A 83 12.66 -9.18 10.41
C ALA A 83 14.12 -9.67 10.54
#